data_AF-A0A3L8P866-F1
#
_entry.id   AF-A0A3L8P866-F1
#
_cell.length_a   1.000
_cell.length_b   1.000
_cell.length_c   1.000
_cell.angle_alpha   90.00
_cell.angle_beta   90.00
_cell.angle_gamma   90.00
#
_symmetry.space_group_name_H-M   'P 1'
#
loop_
_entity.id
_entity.type
_entity.pdbx_description
1 polymer ?
#
loop_
_entity_poly.entity_id
_entity_poly.type
_entity_poly.pdbx_seq_one_letter_code
_entity_poly.pdbx_strand_id
1 'polypeptide(L)' 'ARVRGAILYTMATEGPRSFSDFVHAAVMAEVERLEAKYNDGKQFPGVGPRELPQGRPMGK' A
#
# COMPACT_ATOMS: atom_id res chain seq x y z
N ALA A 1 -6.21 -14.60 7.04
CA ALA A 1 -5.65 -15.87 6.52
C ALA A 1 -5.13 -15.74 5.07
N ARG A 2 -5.94 -15.29 4.10
CA ARG A 2 -5.60 -15.26 2.66
C ARG A 2 -4.25 -14.60 2.30
N VAL A 3 -3.97 -13.40 2.81
CA VAL A 3 -2.72 -12.67 2.50
C VAL A 3 -1.49 -13.45 2.95
N ARG A 4 -1.50 -13.98 4.17
CA ARG A 4 -0.39 -14.79 4.70
C ARG A 4 -0.19 -16.07 3.88
N GLY A 5 -1.27 -16.68 3.41
CA GLY A 5 -1.20 -17.84 2.51
C GLY A 5 -0.56 -17.49 1.17
N ALA A 6 -0.97 -16.39 0.54
CA ALA A 6 -0.36 -15.93 -0.72
C ALA A 6 1.15 -15.73 -0.57
N ILE A 7 1.59 -15.02 0.48
CA ILE A 7 3.01 -14.81 0.78
C ILE A 7 3.73 -16.15 0.96
N LEU A 8 3.21 -17.05 1.78
CA LEU A 8 3.86 -18.34 2.06
C LEU A 8 4.06 -19.16 0.79
N TYR A 9 3.07 -19.19 -0.11
CA TYR A 9 3.12 -20.02 -1.31
C TYR A 9 3.82 -19.36 -2.51
N THR A 10 4.14 -18.05 -2.45
CA THR A 10 4.82 -17.34 -3.56
C THR A 10 6.12 -16.66 -3.19
N MET A 11 6.54 -16.64 -1.92
CA MET A 11 7.74 -15.92 -1.46
C MET A 11 9.03 -16.33 -2.17
N ALA A 12 9.13 -17.57 -2.65
CA ALA A 12 10.31 -18.06 -3.38
C ALA A 12 10.40 -17.51 -4.80
N THR A 13 9.28 -17.11 -5.43
CA THR A 13 9.21 -16.67 -6.82
C THR A 13 8.98 -15.17 -6.96
N GLU A 14 8.13 -14.58 -6.11
CA GLU A 14 7.72 -13.19 -6.21
C GLU A 14 8.57 -12.24 -5.34
N GLY A 15 9.18 -12.75 -4.27
CA GLY A 15 10.14 -12.00 -3.45
C GLY A 15 9.67 -11.38 -2.13
N PRO A 16 8.38 -11.09 -1.83
CA PRO A 16 7.98 -10.60 -0.51
C PRO A 16 8.25 -11.66 0.56
N ARG A 17 9.22 -11.38 1.44
CA ARG A 17 9.62 -12.31 2.52
C ARG A 17 8.88 -12.05 3.84
N SER A 18 8.12 -10.97 3.91
CA SER A 18 7.33 -10.61 5.08
C SER A 18 5.97 -10.03 4.70
N PHE A 19 5.06 -10.02 5.68
CA PHE A 19 3.76 -9.38 5.55
C PHE A 19 3.86 -7.87 5.33
N SER A 20 4.80 -7.21 6.02
CA SER A 20 5.00 -5.77 5.89
C SER A 20 5.48 -5.40 4.48
N ASP A 21 6.43 -6.15 3.93
CA ASP A 21 6.94 -5.91 2.58
C ASP A 21 5.85 -6.12 1.53
N PHE A 22 5.05 -7.19 1.68
CA PHE A 22 3.93 -7.47 0.79
C PHE A 22 2.90 -6.32 0.79
N VAL A 23 2.52 -5.84 1.98
CA VAL A 23 1.56 -4.74 2.10
C VAL A 23 2.16 -3.46 1.52
N HIS A 24 3.42 -3.15 1.81
CA HIS A 24 4.09 -1.98 1.27
C HIS A 24 4.11 -1.99 -0.25
N ALA A 25 4.53 -3.10 -0.88
CA ALA A 25 4.56 -3.24 -2.33
C ALA A 25 3.16 -3.11 -2.96
N ALA A 26 2.15 -3.75 -2.36
CA ALA A 26 0.77 -3.65 -2.84
C ALA A 26 0.22 -2.21 -2.76
N VAL A 27 0.55 -1.49 -1.67
CA VAL A 27 0.17 -0.09 -1.51
C VAL A 27 0.88 0.79 -2.55
N MET A 28 2.18 0.62 -2.75
CA MET A 28 2.93 1.40 -3.73
C MET A 28 2.43 1.17 -5.17
N ALA A 29 2.10 -0.07 -5.53
CA ALA A 29 1.52 -0.36 -6.85
C ALA A 29 0.17 0.36 -7.07
N GLU A 30 -0.67 0.45 -6.04
CA GLU A 30 -1.93 1.20 -6.13
C GLU A 30 -1.69 2.71 -6.17
N VAL A 31 -0.69 3.23 -5.45
CA VAL A 31 -0.27 4.63 -5.53
C VAL A 31 0.17 4.97 -6.95
N GLU A 32 1.06 4.18 -7.55
CA GLU A 32 1.51 4.37 -8.94
C GLU A 32 0.34 4.33 -9.93
N ARG A 33 -0.63 3.43 -9.73
CA ARG A 33 -1.85 3.36 -10.54
C ARG A 33 -2.69 4.64 -10.43
N LEU A 34 -2.77 5.24 -9.24
CA LEU A 34 -3.48 6.50 -9.00
C LEU A 34 -2.73 7.69 -9.60
N GLU A 35 -1.40 7.72 -9.47
CA GLU A 35 -0.53 8.74 -10.06
C GLU A 35 -0.64 8.74 -11.59
N ALA A 36 -0.62 7.56 -12.21
CA ALA A 36 -0.84 7.40 -13.64
C ALA A 36 -2.23 7.89 -14.09
N LYS A 37 -3.27 7.65 -13.27
CA LYS A 37 -4.65 7.98 -13.63
C LYS A 37 -5.01 9.45 -13.39
N TYR A 38 -4.47 10.05 -12.34
CA TYR A 38 -4.94 11.34 -11.82
C TYR A 38 -3.86 12.42 -11.71
N ASN A 39 -2.59 12.08 -11.97
CA ASN A 39 -1.48 13.01 -11.81
C ASN A 39 -0.44 12.88 -12.94
N ASP A 40 -0.87 12.50 -14.15
CA ASP A 40 -0.02 12.36 -15.33
C ASP A 40 1.22 11.45 -15.13
N GLY A 41 1.09 10.44 -14.26
CA GLY A 41 2.19 9.55 -13.89
C GLY A 41 3.25 10.20 -12.99
N LYS A 42 3.00 11.40 -12.48
CA LYS A 42 3.86 12.09 -11.51
C LYS A 42 3.44 11.74 -10.09
N GLN A 43 4.40 11.85 -9.17
CA GLN A 43 4.12 11.64 -7.75
C GLN A 43 3.20 12.71 -7.18
N PHE A 44 2.29 12.29 -6.30
CA PHE A 44 1.45 13.25 -5.56
C PHE A 44 2.32 14.10 -4.62
N PRO A 45 1.97 15.38 -4.42
CA PRO A 45 2.65 16.20 -3.42
C PRO A 45 2.43 15.61 -2.02
N GLY A 46 3.44 15.72 -1.17
CA GLY A 46 3.31 15.36 0.24
C GLY A 46 2.25 16.24 0.91
N VAL A 47 1.34 15.60 1.64
CA VAL A 47 0.30 16.30 2.40
C VAL A 47 0.81 16.67 3.80
N GLY A 48 0.39 17.83 4.29
CA GLY A 48 0.73 18.31 5.62
C GLY A 48 0.08 17.49 6.74
N PRO A 49 0.55 17.65 8.00
CA PRO A 49 -0.08 17.00 9.14
C PRO A 49 -1.56 17.36 9.24
N ARG A 50 -2.42 16.35 9.43
CA ARG A 50 -3.90 16.45 9.59
C ARG A 50 -4.70 16.77 8.31
N GLU A 51 -4.08 16.77 7.14
CA GLU A 51 -4.82 16.89 5.87
C GLU A 51 -5.54 15.59 5.49
N LEU A 52 -5.01 14.44 5.90
CA LEU A 52 -5.69 13.16 5.83
C LEU A 52 -6.43 12.88 7.14
N PRO A 53 -7.73 12.54 7.09
CA PRO A 53 -8.44 12.01 8.25
C PRO A 53 -7.67 10.82 8.82
N GLN A 54 -7.36 10.84 10.12
CA GLN A 54 -6.51 9.84 10.79
C GLN A 54 -7.19 8.46 11.00
N GLY A 55 -8.07 8.06 10.07
CA GLY A 55 -8.95 6.91 10.22
C GLY A 55 -10.17 7.21 11.09
N ARG A 56 -11.02 6.20 11.30
CA ARG A 56 -12.15 6.32 12.22
C ARG A 56 -11.58 6.63 13.61
N PRO A 57 -12.13 7.64 14.34
CA PRO A 57 -11.80 7.78 15.75
C PRO A 57 -12.02 6.42 16.42
N MET A 58 -11.05 5.97 17.21
CA MET A 58 -11.22 4.78 18.04
C MET A 58 -12.54 4.96 18.80
N GLY A 59 -13.52 4.12 18.48
CA GLY A 59 -14.84 4.19 19.10
C GLY A 59 -14.70 4.10 20.62
N LYS A 60 -15.60 4.81 21.31
CA LYS A 60 -15.89 4.51 22.72
C LYS A 60 -16.29 3.04 22.89
#